data_AF-A0A8J1Z6G5-F1
#
_entry.id   AF-A0A8J1Z6G5-F1
#
_cell.length_a   1.000
_cell.length_b   1.000
_cell.length_c   1.000
_cell.angle_alpha   90.00
_cell.angle_beta   90.00
_cell.angle_gamma   90.00
#
_symmetry.space_group_name_H-M   'P 1'
#
loop_
_entity.id
_entity.type
_entity.pdbx_description
1 polymer ?
#
loop_
_entity_poly.entity_id
_entity_poly.type
_entity_poly.pdbx_seq_one_letter_code
_entity_poly.pdbx_strand_id
1 'polypeptide(L)'
;MQAAAPGGGMQGAAAGPQLSQAEIAVAEMKGMADCFSKLQSSCYAKCIPNVKEPTLSAGEQSCVDRCVSKYLDVHQIVGKELAQAMQNANPMG
;
A
#
# COMPACT_ATOMS: atom_id res chain seq x y z
N MET A 1 4.03 23.98 -58.06
CA MET A 1 3.00 24.94 -57.62
C MET A 1 2.00 24.19 -56.76
N GLN A 2 1.71 24.72 -55.56
CA GLN A 2 0.59 24.39 -54.65
C GLN A 2 0.70 23.04 -53.91
N ALA A 3 0.44 22.92 -52.60
CA ALA A 3 0.15 23.90 -51.56
C ALA A 3 0.40 23.25 -50.18
N ALA A 4 0.81 24.06 -49.20
CA ALA A 4 0.84 23.72 -47.79
C ALA A 4 -0.58 23.65 -47.20
N ALA A 5 -0.80 22.73 -46.27
CA ALA A 5 -1.92 22.78 -45.34
C ALA A 5 -1.36 22.79 -43.90
N PRO A 6 -1.58 23.86 -43.12
CA PRO A 6 -1.44 23.85 -41.67
C PRO A 6 -2.79 23.51 -41.03
N GLY A 7 -2.78 22.81 -39.90
CA GLY A 7 -3.94 22.80 -38.99
C GLY A 7 -4.53 21.42 -38.70
N GLY A 8 -4.07 20.86 -37.60
CA GLY A 8 -4.76 19.84 -36.82
C GLY A 8 -3.99 19.78 -35.51
N GLY A 9 -4.38 20.52 -34.48
CA GLY A 9 -5.61 20.28 -33.76
C GLY A 9 -5.17 19.76 -32.39
N MET A 10 -5.18 20.66 -31.42
CA MET A 10 -4.83 20.48 -30.02
C MET A 10 -5.44 19.19 -29.44
N GLN A 11 -4.65 18.13 -29.27
CA GLN A 11 -5.02 16.99 -28.42
C GLN A 11 -4.61 17.31 -26.98
N GLY A 12 -5.43 18.12 -26.32
CA GLY A 12 -5.44 18.23 -24.88
C GLY A 12 -6.09 16.96 -24.30
N ALA A 13 -5.30 15.90 -24.16
CA ALA A 13 -5.69 14.78 -23.32
C ALA A 13 -5.91 15.31 -21.90
N ALA A 14 -7.09 15.04 -21.34
CA ALA A 14 -7.39 15.36 -19.95
C ALA A 14 -6.38 14.63 -19.05
N ALA A 15 -5.34 15.36 -18.63
CA ALA A 15 -4.38 14.89 -17.66
C ALA A 15 -5.12 14.84 -16.31
N GLY A 16 -5.38 13.62 -15.82
CA GLY A 16 -5.63 13.43 -14.41
C GLY A 16 -4.47 14.02 -13.60
N PRO A 17 -4.66 14.31 -12.29
CA PRO A 17 -3.61 14.92 -11.48
C PRO A 17 -2.33 14.08 -11.55
N GLN A 18 -1.31 14.63 -12.20
CA GLN A 18 0.00 14.00 -12.29
C GLN A 18 0.72 14.27 -10.97
N LEU A 19 0.82 13.24 -10.12
CA LEU A 19 1.61 13.31 -8.90
C LEU A 19 3.08 13.56 -9.26
N SER A 20 3.70 14.52 -8.60
CA SER A 20 5.14 14.73 -8.68
C SER A 20 5.89 13.56 -8.04
N GLN A 21 7.15 13.37 -8.44
CA GLN A 21 8.03 12.36 -7.84
C GLN A 21 8.12 12.51 -6.31
N ALA A 22 8.11 13.75 -5.81
CA ALA A 22 8.12 14.02 -4.38
C ALA A 22 6.84 13.56 -3.68
N GLU A 23 5.68 13.75 -4.30
CA GLU A 23 4.40 13.31 -3.74
C GLU A 23 4.29 11.78 -3.72
N ILE A 24 4.80 11.09 -4.75
CA ILE A 24 4.88 9.62 -4.77
C ILE A 24 5.75 9.12 -3.62
N ALA A 25 6.95 9.67 -3.44
CA ALA A 25 7.85 9.27 -2.35
C ALA A 25 7.21 9.50 -0.96
N VAL A 26 6.49 10.61 -0.78
CA VAL A 26 5.75 10.87 0.47
C VAL A 26 4.61 9.85 0.66
N ALA A 27 3.90 9.48 -0.39
CA ALA A 27 2.85 8.48 -0.33
C ALA A 27 3.39 7.10 0.05
N GLU A 28 4.53 6.69 -0.52
CA GLU A 28 5.22 5.45 -0.18
C GLU A 28 5.66 5.42 1.29
N MET A 29 6.29 6.49 1.78
CA MET A 29 6.68 6.60 3.19
C MET A 29 5.48 6.50 4.13
N LYS A 30 4.38 7.21 3.81
CA LYS A 30 3.14 7.14 4.61
C LYS A 30 2.54 5.74 4.60
N GLY A 31 2.53 5.06 3.45
CA GLY A 31 2.05 3.69 3.33
C GLY A 31 2.86 2.71 4.18
N MET A 32 4.19 2.82 4.15
CA MET A 32 5.05 1.98 5.01
C MET A 32 4.84 2.27 6.50
N ALA A 33 4.70 3.54 6.88
CA ALA A 33 4.47 3.92 8.27
C ALA A 33 3.12 3.41 8.80
N ASP A 34 2.05 3.50 8.01
CA ASP A 34 0.73 2.96 8.36
C ASP A 34 0.78 1.43 8.52
N CYS A 35 1.45 0.74 7.60
CA CYS A 35 1.65 -0.71 7.68
C CYS A 35 2.36 -1.11 8.98
N PHE A 36 3.45 -0.42 9.33
CA PHE A 36 4.20 -0.66 10.57
C PHE A 36 3.34 -0.40 11.82
N SER A 37 2.59 0.71 11.85
CA SER A 37 1.72 1.05 12.97
C SER A 37 0.64 -0.02 13.22
N LYS A 38 -0.02 -0.48 12.15
CA LYS A 38 -1.04 -1.53 12.23
C LYS A 38 -0.44 -2.88 12.60
N LEU A 39 0.74 -3.24 12.08
CA LEU A 39 1.47 -4.45 12.45
C LEU A 39 1.82 -4.44 13.95
N GLN A 40 2.40 -3.34 14.44
CA GLN A 40 2.74 -3.17 15.85
C GLN A 40 1.51 -3.33 16.74
N SER A 41 0.43 -2.60 16.46
CA SER A 41 -0.81 -2.65 17.23
C SER A 41 -1.44 -4.06 17.23
N SER A 42 -1.49 -4.70 16.07
CA SER A 42 -2.06 -6.04 15.90
C SER A 42 -1.28 -7.11 16.66
N CYS A 43 0.05 -7.10 16.57
CA CYS A 43 0.88 -8.09 17.24
C CYS A 43 0.97 -7.85 18.74
N TYR A 44 0.99 -6.59 19.19
CA TYR A 44 0.90 -6.26 20.61
C TYR A 44 -0.40 -6.81 21.22
N ALA A 45 -1.55 -6.49 20.63
CA ALA A 45 -2.85 -6.92 21.14
C ALA A 45 -3.03 -8.46 21.15
N LYS A 46 -2.42 -9.16 20.20
CA LYS A 46 -2.54 -10.63 20.09
C LYS A 46 -1.58 -11.39 20.99
N CYS A 47 -0.36 -10.87 21.15
CA CYS A 47 0.71 -11.61 21.81
C CYS A 47 1.00 -11.15 23.23
N ILE A 48 0.55 -9.95 23.64
CA ILE A 48 0.86 -9.36 24.96
C ILE A 48 -0.46 -9.06 25.69
N PRO A 49 -1.13 -10.08 26.26
CA PRO A 49 -2.45 -9.91 26.85
C PRO A 49 -2.43 -9.08 28.14
N ASN A 50 -1.31 -9.08 28.88
CA ASN A 50 -1.06 -8.23 30.06
C ASN A 50 0.44 -8.03 30.25
N VAL A 51 0.90 -6.78 30.36
CA VAL A 51 2.31 -6.49 30.66
C VAL A 51 2.56 -6.70 32.15
N LYS A 52 3.30 -7.75 32.50
CA LYS A 52 3.67 -8.08 33.89
C LYS A 52 5.12 -7.73 34.22
N GLU A 53 5.97 -7.72 33.22
CA GLU A 53 7.41 -7.53 33.33
C GLU A 53 7.90 -6.69 32.13
N PRO A 54 9.05 -6.01 32.24
CA PRO A 54 9.55 -5.12 31.18
C PRO A 54 10.14 -5.87 29.97
N THR A 55 10.22 -7.19 30.04
CA THR A 55 10.82 -8.06 29.03
C THR A 55 9.79 -9.02 28.45
N LEU A 56 9.95 -9.40 27.18
CA LEU A 56 9.10 -10.44 26.60
C LEU A 56 9.54 -11.80 27.16
N SER A 57 8.58 -12.58 27.64
CA SER A 57 8.78 -14.01 27.87
C SER A 57 9.07 -14.74 26.55
N ALA A 58 9.69 -15.92 26.61
CA ALA A 58 9.97 -16.72 25.41
C ALA A 58 8.69 -17.02 24.59
N GLY A 59 7.54 -17.16 25.27
CA GLY A 59 6.24 -17.34 24.63
C GLY A 59 5.78 -16.10 23.86
N GLU A 60 5.90 -14.91 24.47
CA GLU A 60 5.55 -13.64 23.82
C GLU A 60 6.47 -13.34 22.63
N GLN A 61 7.77 -13.59 22.78
CA GLN A 61 8.75 -13.37 21.72
C GLN A 61 8.46 -14.26 20.50
N SER A 62 8.29 -15.56 20.71
CA SER A 62 7.92 -16.49 19.62
C SER A 62 6.54 -16.23 19.03
N CYS A 63 5.58 -15.72 19.80
CA CYS A 63 4.29 -15.27 19.29
C CYS A 63 4.45 -14.06 18.37
N VAL A 64 5.21 -13.05 18.78
CA VAL A 64 5.45 -11.82 17.99
C VAL A 64 6.09 -12.16 16.65
N ASP A 65 7.11 -13.02 16.63
CA ASP A 65 7.77 -13.47 15.39
C ASP A 65 6.76 -14.11 14.41
N ARG A 66 5.93 -15.03 14.92
CA ARG A 66 4.86 -15.67 14.13
C ARG A 66 3.79 -14.68 13.69
N CYS A 67 3.46 -13.71 14.53
CA CYS A 67 2.48 -12.68 14.22
C CYS A 67 2.95 -11.79 13.07
N VAL A 68 4.20 -11.33 13.11
CA VAL A 68 4.80 -10.52 12.05
C VAL A 68 4.78 -11.27 10.72
N SER A 69 5.24 -12.53 10.71
CA SER A 69 5.20 -13.37 9.51
C SER A 69 3.79 -13.49 8.94
N LYS A 70 2.81 -13.87 9.77
CA LYS A 70 1.41 -13.99 9.34
C LYS A 70 0.81 -12.67 8.87
N TYR A 71 1.14 -11.56 9.53
CA TYR A 71 0.62 -10.25 9.16
C TYR A 71 1.09 -9.85 7.78
N LEU A 72 2.39 -10.05 7.47
CA LEU A 72 2.95 -9.75 6.16
C LEU A 72 2.39 -10.67 5.07
N ASP A 73 2.20 -11.95 5.36
CA ASP A 73 1.55 -12.89 4.43
C ASP A 73 0.12 -12.43 4.10
N VAL A 74 -0.67 -12.09 5.11
CA VAL A 74 -2.03 -11.57 4.94
C VAL A 74 -2.02 -10.24 4.19
N HIS A 75 -1.09 -9.34 4.51
CA HIS A 75 -0.93 -8.06 3.83
C HIS A 75 -0.69 -8.25 2.32
N GLN A 76 0.16 -9.21 1.93
CA GLN A 76 0.39 -9.55 0.53
C GLN A 76 -0.85 -10.14 -0.16
N ILE A 77 -1.57 -11.04 0.52
CA ILE A 77 -2.80 -11.64 -0.02
C ILE A 77 -3.83 -10.54 -0.27
N VAL A 78 -4.11 -9.71 0.74
CA VAL A 78 -5.07 -8.60 0.61
C VAL A 78 -4.66 -7.63 -0.50
N GLY A 79 -3.37 -7.32 -0.62
CA GLY A 79 -2.86 -6.47 -1.70
C GLY A 79 -3.11 -7.05 -3.09
N LYS A 80 -2.94 -8.36 -3.27
CA LYS A 80 -3.23 -9.06 -4.54
C LYS A 80 -4.72 -9.04 -4.87
N GLU A 81 -5.57 -9.38 -3.90
CA GLU A 81 -7.03 -9.37 -4.08
C GLU A 81 -7.55 -7.97 -4.42
N LEU A 82 -7.05 -6.94 -3.74
CA LEU A 82 -7.41 -5.55 -4.03
C LEU A 82 -7.00 -5.13 -5.45
N ALA A 83 -5.78 -5.47 -5.87
CA ALA A 83 -5.31 -5.17 -7.21
C ALA A 83 -6.15 -5.88 -8.29
N GLN A 84 -6.50 -7.15 -8.07
CA GLN A 84 -7.40 -7.90 -8.95
C GLN A 84 -8.81 -7.30 -8.99
N ALA A 85 -9.37 -6.94 -7.83
CA ALA A 85 -10.67 -6.30 -7.74
C ALA A 85 -10.71 -4.97 -8.49
N MET A 86 -9.65 -4.16 -8.41
CA MET A 86 -9.53 -2.89 -9.14
C MET A 86 -9.46 -3.09 -10.67
N GLN A 87 -8.81 -4.17 -11.14
CA GLN A 87 -8.81 -4.53 -12.56
C GLN A 87 -10.20 -4.99 -13.03
N ASN A 88 -10.87 -5.82 -12.23
CA ASN A 88 -12.21 -6.33 -12.54
C ASN A 88 -13.30 -5.26 -12.44
N ALA A 89 -13.10 -4.23 -11.61
CA ALA A 89 -13.99 -3.09 -11.44
C ALA A 89 -13.91 -2.06 -12.58
N ASN A 90 -13.01 -2.24 -13.56
CA ASN A 90 -12.94 -1.44 -14.79
C ASN A 90 -13.35 -2.23 -16.05
N PRO A 91 -14.61 -2.71 -16.20
CA PRO A 91 -15.04 -3.49 -17.36
C PRO A 91 -15.37 -2.64 -18.61
N MET A 92 -14.92 -1.39 -18.72
CA MET A 92 -15.09 -0.57 -19.94
C MET A 92 -13.85 0.26 -20.26
N GLY A 93 -13.03 -0.28 -21.15
CA GLY A 93 -12.66 0.45 -22.36
C GLY A 93 -13.63 0.05 -23.46
#